data_AF-A0A2E0L5K2-F1
#
_entry.id   AF-A0A2E0L5K2-F1
#
_cell.length_a   1.000
_cell.length_b   1.000
_cell.length_c   1.000
_cell.angle_alpha   90.00
_cell.angle_beta   90.00
_cell.angle_gamma   90.00
#
_symmetry.space_group_name_H-M   'P 1'
#
loop_
_entity.id
_entity.type
_entity.pdbx_description
1 polymer ?
#
loop_
_entity_poly.entity_id
_entity_poly.type
_entity_poly.pdbx_seq_one_letter_code
_entity_poly.pdbx_strand_id
1 'polypeptide(L)'
;MNEESSRKIDQTGLKTGQAVTIILLVVAFVLNARPLVALVALAQLLGALDVSFAPYRLIYQHIVKPAGLAKPHPVADNPEPHRFAMLVGAVFNTVATIALLNNAVLLGWILVGIVVALANLNFWINFCMGCWMYYQFNRLGIPGFTKAPVP
;
A
#
# COMPACT_ATOMS: atom_id res chain seq x y z
N MET A 1 -5.72 16.77 -29.46
CA MET A 1 -6.31 15.46 -29.80
C MET A 1 -5.32 14.40 -29.32
N ASN A 2 -5.55 13.54 -28.33
CA ASN A 2 -6.75 13.08 -27.64
C ASN A 2 -6.31 12.44 -26.29
N GLU A 3 -7.22 12.42 -25.32
CA GLU A 3 -7.25 11.48 -24.17
C GLU A 3 -6.30 11.66 -22.96
N GLU A 4 -6.21 12.86 -22.37
CA GLU A 4 -6.08 12.92 -20.90
C GLU A 4 -7.46 12.65 -20.27
N SER A 5 -7.93 11.41 -20.44
CA SER A 5 -8.94 10.86 -19.53
C SER A 5 -8.26 10.81 -18.17
N SER A 6 -8.43 11.87 -17.36
CA SER A 6 -7.92 11.89 -15.99
C SER A 6 -8.55 10.68 -15.31
N ARG A 7 -7.80 9.58 -15.17
CA ARG A 7 -8.30 8.40 -14.47
C ARG A 7 -8.53 8.84 -13.04
N LYS A 8 -9.80 8.97 -12.69
CA LYS A 8 -10.19 9.36 -11.34
C LYS A 8 -10.03 8.15 -10.45
N ILE A 9 -9.07 8.22 -9.53
CA ILE A 9 -8.85 7.20 -8.52
C ILE A 9 -9.57 7.63 -7.25
N ASP A 10 -10.29 6.69 -6.67
CA ASP A 10 -10.93 6.90 -5.39
C ASP A 10 -9.88 6.87 -4.28
N GLN A 11 -9.42 8.05 -3.86
CA GLN A 11 -8.42 8.19 -2.79
C GLN A 11 -8.92 7.59 -1.47
N THR A 12 -10.24 7.58 -1.26
CA THR A 12 -10.87 6.98 -0.08
C THR A 12 -10.64 5.47 -0.03
N GLY A 13 -10.75 4.77 -1.17
CA GLY A 13 -10.44 3.34 -1.26
C GLY A 13 -8.96 3.04 -1.01
N LEU A 14 -8.09 3.92 -1.52
CA LEU A 14 -6.65 3.86 -1.33
C LEU A 14 -6.24 4.04 0.16
N LYS A 15 -6.82 5.03 0.84
CA LYS A 15 -6.60 5.27 2.27
C LYS A 15 -7.17 4.18 3.14
N THR A 16 -8.30 3.59 2.73
CA THR A 16 -8.89 2.44 3.43
C THR A 16 -7.92 1.25 3.45
N GLY A 17 -7.29 0.91 2.31
CA GLY A 17 -6.31 -0.17 2.26
C GLY A 17 -5.10 0.07 3.17
N GLN A 18 -4.67 1.33 3.29
CA GLN A 18 -3.59 1.71 4.20
C GLN A 18 -4.01 1.60 5.66
N ALA A 19 -5.20 2.09 6.02
CA ALA A 19 -5.73 1.97 7.38
C ALA A 19 -5.84 0.49 7.81
N VAL A 20 -6.35 -0.36 6.93
CA VAL A 20 -6.43 -1.82 7.18
C VAL A 20 -5.03 -2.42 7.35
N THR A 21 -4.06 -2.01 6.53
CA THR A 21 -2.67 -2.48 6.65
C THR A 21 -2.07 -2.08 8.00
N ILE A 22 -2.25 -0.82 8.41
CA ILE A 22 -1.77 -0.32 9.70
C ILE A 22 -2.40 -1.12 10.84
N ILE A 23 -3.72 -1.27 10.84
CA ILE A 23 -4.45 -2.00 11.89
C ILE A 23 -3.96 -3.45 11.96
N LEU A 24 -3.88 -4.16 10.82
CA LEU A 24 -3.45 -5.55 10.79
C LEU A 24 -2.00 -5.72 11.28
N LEU A 25 -1.08 -4.85 10.88
CA LEU A 25 0.32 -4.93 11.32
C LEU A 25 0.48 -4.58 12.80
N VAL A 26 -0.28 -3.60 13.31
CA VAL A 26 -0.30 -3.26 14.74
C VAL A 26 -0.88 -4.41 15.57
N VAL A 27 -1.99 -5.00 15.13
CA VAL A 27 -2.56 -6.19 15.77
C VAL A 27 -1.58 -7.37 15.70
N ALA A 28 -0.89 -7.56 14.58
CA ALA A 28 0.15 -8.57 14.45
C ALA A 28 1.26 -8.37 15.48
N PHE A 29 1.70 -7.12 15.67
CA PHE A 29 2.71 -6.74 16.67
C PHE A 29 2.26 -7.03 18.09
N VAL A 30 1.07 -6.55 18.47
CA VAL A 30 0.53 -6.71 19.84
C VAL A 30 0.30 -8.19 20.18
N LEU A 31 -0.24 -8.98 19.23
CA LEU A 31 -0.50 -10.40 19.43
C LEU A 31 0.71 -11.30 19.12
N ASN A 32 1.85 -10.72 18.71
CA ASN A 32 3.03 -11.44 18.21
C ASN A 32 2.68 -12.48 17.11
N ALA A 33 1.68 -12.17 16.29
CA ALA A 33 1.13 -13.07 15.29
C ALA A 33 1.94 -13.01 13.99
N ARG A 34 3.05 -13.75 13.93
CA ARG A 34 3.90 -13.93 12.74
C ARG A 34 3.13 -14.27 11.45
N PRO A 35 2.16 -15.20 11.44
CA PRO A 35 1.41 -15.50 10.21
C PRO A 35 0.56 -14.33 9.72
N LEU A 36 0.18 -13.38 10.59
CA LEU A 36 -0.59 -12.21 10.20
C LEU A 36 0.27 -11.23 9.37
N VAL A 37 1.56 -11.09 9.69
CA VAL A 37 2.51 -10.30 8.89
C VAL A 37 2.66 -10.90 7.49
N ALA A 38 2.74 -12.22 7.40
CA ALA A 38 2.79 -12.93 6.11
C ALA A 38 1.52 -12.70 5.28
N LEU A 39 0.34 -12.74 5.92
CA LEU A 39 -0.94 -12.44 5.27
C LEU A 39 -0.97 -11.01 4.74
N VAL A 40 -0.50 -10.03 5.51
CA VAL A 40 -0.41 -8.63 5.05
C VAL A 40 0.56 -8.51 3.87
N ALA A 41 1.71 -9.18 3.90
CA ALA A 41 2.65 -9.20 2.79
C ALA A 41 2.00 -9.72 1.50
N LEU A 42 1.26 -10.83 1.59
CA LEU A 42 0.52 -11.39 0.47
C LEU A 42 -0.59 -10.45 -0.02
N ALA A 43 -1.34 -9.84 0.90
CA ALA A 43 -2.37 -8.87 0.58
C ALA A 43 -1.81 -7.68 -0.21
N GLN A 44 -0.66 -7.14 0.20
CA GLN A 44 0.01 -6.03 -0.48
C GLN A 44 0.56 -6.47 -1.84
N LEU A 45 1.09 -7.69 -1.94
CA LEU A 45 1.56 -8.25 -3.20
C LEU A 45 0.41 -8.40 -4.21
N LEU A 46 -0.73 -8.92 -3.77
CA LEU A 46 -1.94 -9.04 -4.59
C LEU A 46 -2.48 -7.67 -5.02
N GLY A 47 -2.42 -6.66 -4.13
CA GLY A 47 -2.76 -5.28 -4.45
C GLY A 47 -1.82 -4.65 -5.48
N ALA A 48 -0.52 -4.92 -5.36
CA ALA A 48 0.49 -4.45 -6.32
C ALA A 48 0.30 -5.05 -7.71
N LEU A 49 -0.07 -6.32 -7.79
CA LEU A 49 -0.34 -7.05 -9.03
C LEU A 49 -1.71 -6.72 -9.65
N ASP A 50 -2.50 -5.83 -9.04
CA ASP A 50 -3.85 -5.45 -9.49
C ASP A 50 -4.78 -6.65 -9.69
N VAL A 51 -4.61 -7.68 -8.85
CA VAL A 51 -5.45 -8.86 -8.91
C VAL A 51 -6.87 -8.46 -8.51
N SER A 52 -7.87 -8.79 -9.32
CA SER A 52 -9.29 -8.48 -9.05
C SER A 52 -9.78 -8.98 -7.68
N PHE A 53 -9.10 -9.99 -7.11
CA PHE A 53 -9.33 -10.56 -5.78
C PHE A 53 -8.42 -9.94 -4.69
N ALA A 54 -7.94 -8.71 -4.86
CA ALA A 54 -7.15 -8.06 -3.83
C ALA A 54 -8.00 -7.95 -2.54
N PRO A 55 -7.55 -8.51 -1.40
CA PRO A 55 -8.32 -8.53 -0.16
C PRO A 55 -8.69 -7.12 0.31
N TYR A 56 -7.86 -6.11 0.01
CA TYR A 56 -8.18 -4.71 0.25
C TYR A 56 -9.38 -4.19 -0.55
N ARG A 57 -9.53 -4.64 -1.80
CA ARG A 57 -10.67 -4.30 -2.66
C ARG A 57 -11.95 -4.96 -2.18
N LEU A 58 -11.85 -6.22 -1.72
CA LEU A 58 -12.95 -6.93 -1.05
C LEU A 58 -13.36 -6.24 0.25
N ILE A 59 -12.42 -5.90 1.14
CA ILE A 59 -12.70 -5.17 2.39
C ILE A 59 -13.33 -3.81 2.09
N TYR A 60 -12.82 -3.07 1.11
CA TYR A 60 -13.43 -1.80 0.70
C TYR A 60 -14.86 -1.99 0.19
N GLN A 61 -15.10 -2.98 -0.67
CA GLN A 61 -16.42 -3.21 -1.28
C GLN A 61 -17.44 -3.84 -0.32
N HIS A 62 -17.03 -4.72 0.59
CA HIS A 62 -17.92 -5.48 1.48
C HIS A 62 -18.05 -4.88 2.88
N ILE A 63 -17.09 -4.09 3.35
CA ILE A 63 -17.13 -3.53 4.71
C ILE A 63 -17.27 -2.01 4.64
N VAL A 64 -16.40 -1.32 3.91
CA VAL A 64 -16.35 0.16 3.98
C VAL A 64 -17.43 0.85 3.15
N LYS A 65 -17.68 0.35 1.94
CA LYS A 65 -18.72 0.87 1.05
C LYS A 65 -20.15 0.69 1.63
N PRO A 66 -20.53 -0.48 2.21
CA PRO A 66 -21.83 -0.64 2.85
C PRO A 66 -21.92 0.00 4.24
N ALA A 67 -20.82 0.16 4.98
CA ALA A 67 -20.84 0.82 6.29
C ALA A 67 -21.01 2.36 6.21
N GLY A 68 -20.98 2.96 5.01
CA GLY A 68 -21.19 4.41 4.82
C GLY A 68 -20.08 5.29 5.43
N LEU A 69 -19.01 4.68 5.93
CA LEU A 69 -17.90 5.34 6.64
C LEU A 69 -17.00 6.17 5.72
N ALA A 70 -17.13 6.03 4.40
CA ALA A 70 -16.20 6.63 3.46
C ALA A 70 -16.91 7.09 2.19
N LYS A 71 -16.98 8.41 1.98
CA LYS A 71 -17.50 9.00 0.75
C LYS A 71 -16.43 8.87 -0.35
N PRO A 72 -16.76 8.37 -1.55
CA PRO A 72 -15.82 8.32 -2.66
C PRO A 72 -15.24 9.72 -2.92
N HIS A 73 -13.92 9.85 -2.89
CA HIS A 73 -13.21 11.07 -3.29
C HIS A 73 -12.40 10.76 -4.55
N PRO A 74 -13.06 10.80 -5.73
CA PRO A 74 -12.40 10.61 -6.99
C PRO A 74 -11.50 11.82 -7.29
N VAL A 75 -10.19 11.65 -7.07
CA VAL A 75 -9.16 12.64 -7.42
C VAL A 75 -8.45 12.15 -8.68
N ALA A 76 -8.05 13.06 -9.57
CA ALA A 76 -7.19 12.71 -10.67
C ALA A 76 -5.85 12.23 -10.10
N ASP A 77 -5.51 10.95 -10.30
CA ASP A 77 -4.24 10.38 -9.84
C ASP A 77 -3.90 9.14 -10.67
N ASN A 78 -2.63 8.75 -10.71
CA ASN A 78 -2.17 7.59 -11.46
C ASN A 78 -2.14 6.34 -10.57
N PRO A 79 -2.61 5.17 -11.02
CA PRO A 79 -2.66 3.97 -10.20
C PRO A 79 -1.30 3.25 -10.15
N GLU A 80 -0.42 3.46 -11.14
CA GLU A 80 0.87 2.77 -11.22
C GLU A 80 1.83 3.10 -10.06
N PRO A 81 2.01 4.38 -9.66
CA PRO A 81 2.85 4.73 -8.51
C PRO A 81 2.35 4.11 -7.20
N HIS A 82 1.03 3.98 -7.05
CA HIS A 82 0.45 3.37 -5.86
C HIS A 82 0.69 1.86 -5.80
N ARG A 83 0.59 1.17 -6.94
CA ARG A 83 0.94 -0.27 -7.05
C ARG A 83 2.40 -0.50 -6.72
N PHE A 84 3.29 0.39 -7.17
CA PHE A 84 4.71 0.35 -6.79
C PHE A 84 4.88 0.48 -5.28
N ALA A 85 4.20 1.43 -4.64
CA ALA A 85 4.23 1.58 -3.18
C ALA A 85 3.74 0.31 -2.45
N MET A 86 2.67 -0.33 -2.93
CA MET A 86 2.20 -1.61 -2.40
C MET A 86 3.23 -2.73 -2.57
N LEU A 87 3.92 -2.79 -3.72
CA LEU A 87 4.97 -3.78 -3.99
C LEU A 87 6.13 -3.62 -3.02
N VAL A 88 6.59 -2.38 -2.80
CA VAL A 88 7.64 -2.08 -1.82
C VAL A 88 7.20 -2.52 -0.42
N GLY A 89 5.97 -2.20 0.00
CA GLY A 89 5.42 -2.67 1.27
C GLY A 89 5.41 -4.20 1.40
N ALA A 90 5.00 -4.90 0.34
CA ALA A 90 4.99 -6.36 0.29
C ALA A 90 6.39 -6.94 0.47
N VAL A 91 7.39 -6.42 -0.25
CA VAL A 91 8.79 -6.86 -0.14
C VAL A 91 9.30 -6.71 1.30
N PHE A 92 9.07 -5.55 1.92
CA PHE A 92 9.49 -5.31 3.31
C PHE A 92 8.81 -6.28 4.28
N ASN A 93 7.50 -6.50 4.16
CA ASN A 93 6.78 -7.44 5.03
C ASN A 93 7.14 -8.91 4.77
N THR A 94 7.48 -9.29 3.53
CA THR A 94 8.00 -10.62 3.21
C THR A 94 9.38 -10.83 3.84
N VAL A 95 10.29 -9.87 3.71
CA VAL A 95 11.62 -9.94 4.35
C VAL A 95 11.47 -9.96 5.88
N ALA A 96 10.55 -9.17 6.44
CA ALA A 96 10.23 -9.20 7.86
C ALA A 96 9.74 -10.59 8.30
N THR A 97 8.85 -11.20 7.52
CA THR A 97 8.35 -12.56 7.78
C THR A 97 9.48 -13.58 7.78
N ILE A 98 10.37 -13.54 6.78
CA ILE A 98 11.53 -14.43 6.71
C ILE A 98 12.45 -14.22 7.92
N ALA A 99 12.71 -12.97 8.32
CA ALA A 99 13.50 -12.66 9.51
C ALA A 99 12.86 -13.21 10.80
N LEU A 100 11.54 -13.07 10.97
CA LEU A 100 10.80 -13.63 12.09
C LEU A 100 10.86 -15.16 12.14
N LEU A 101 10.86 -15.83 10.98
CA LEU A 101 11.00 -17.29 10.88
C LEU A 101 12.41 -17.77 11.23
N ASN A 102 13.45 -16.98 10.94
CA ASN A 102 14.84 -17.27 11.28
C ASN A 102 15.20 -16.87 12.73
N ASN A 103 14.22 -16.63 13.60
CA ASN A 103 14.40 -16.14 14.98
C ASN A 103 15.07 -14.76 15.11
N ALA A 104 15.24 -14.01 14.01
CA ALA A 104 15.70 -12.62 14.03
C ALA A 104 14.53 -11.67 14.37
N VAL A 105 13.95 -11.85 15.56
CA VAL A 105 12.69 -11.21 15.98
C VAL A 105 12.79 -9.68 15.96
N LEU A 106 13.91 -9.13 16.43
CA LEU A 106 14.15 -7.69 16.47
C LEU A 106 14.15 -7.08 15.05
N LEU A 107 14.85 -7.72 14.11
CA LEU A 107 14.94 -7.25 12.72
C LEU A 107 13.58 -7.30 12.03
N GLY A 108 12.82 -8.37 12.23
CA GLY A 108 11.48 -8.53 11.66
C GLY A 108 10.52 -7.44 12.13
N TRP A 109 10.50 -7.13 13.43
CA TRP A 109 9.63 -6.09 13.96
C TRP A 109 10.07 -4.67 13.59
N ILE A 110 11.38 -4.41 13.48
CA ILE A 110 11.88 -3.13 12.96
C ILE A 110 11.36 -2.90 11.53
N LEU A 111 11.43 -3.92 10.67
CA LEU A 111 10.92 -3.83 9.29
C LEU A 111 9.41 -3.57 9.24
N VAL A 112 8.63 -4.30 10.06
CA VAL A 112 7.18 -4.05 10.19
C VAL A 112 6.92 -2.62 10.68
N GLY A 113 7.67 -2.15 11.67
CA GLY A 113 7.57 -0.79 12.21
C GLY A 113 7.83 0.27 11.14
N ILE A 114 8.81 0.06 10.26
CA ILE A 114 9.08 0.95 9.13
C ILE A 114 7.87 1.00 8.18
N VAL A 115 7.29 -0.16 7.83
CA VAL A 115 6.11 -0.21 6.96
C VAL A 115 4.93 0.53 7.59
N VAL A 116 4.70 0.34 8.90
CA VAL A 116 3.64 1.04 9.64
C VAL A 116 3.89 2.54 9.70
N ALA A 117 5.14 2.98 9.88
CA ALA A 117 5.50 4.40 9.89
C ALA A 117 5.25 5.04 8.52
N LEU A 118 5.67 4.40 7.43
CA LEU A 118 5.44 4.88 6.07
C LEU A 118 3.94 4.93 5.71
N ALA A 119 3.18 3.92 6.14
CA ALA A 119 1.73 3.90 5.93
C ALA A 119 1.04 5.03 6.73
N ASN A 120 1.46 5.28 7.97
CA ASN A 120 0.95 6.41 8.77
C ASN A 120 1.30 7.76 8.15
N LEU A 121 2.51 7.92 7.63
CA LEU A 121 2.94 9.15 6.96
C LEU A 121 2.02 9.50 5.79
N ASN A 122 1.65 8.49 5.00
CA ASN A 122 0.72 8.66 3.89
C ASN A 122 -0.73 8.91 4.37
N PHE A 123 -1.14 8.28 5.47
CA PHE A 123 -2.48 8.48 6.03
C PHE A 123 -2.67 9.89 6.63
N TRP A 124 -1.69 10.39 7.39
CA TRP A 124 -1.77 11.67 8.09
C TRP A 124 -1.31 12.86 7.25
N ILE A 125 -0.18 12.73 6.53
CA ILE A 125 0.45 13.83 5.79
C ILE A 125 0.06 13.80 4.30
N ASN A 126 -0.66 12.76 3.85
CA ASN A 126 -0.94 12.53 2.43
C ASN A 126 0.34 12.39 1.58
N PHE A 127 1.46 12.06 2.23
CA PHE A 127 2.76 11.90 1.57
C PHE A 127 3.05 10.41 1.33
N CYS A 128 2.90 9.99 0.06
CA CYS A 128 3.22 8.65 -0.40
C CYS A 128 4.70 8.59 -0.82
N MET A 129 5.59 8.13 0.08
CA MET A 129 7.02 7.98 -0.23
C MET A 129 7.28 7.09 -1.45
N GLY A 130 6.52 6.00 -1.61
CA GLY A 130 6.65 5.12 -2.77
C GLY A 130 6.28 5.81 -4.09
N CYS A 131 5.27 6.68 -4.07
CA CYS A 131 4.87 7.47 -5.23
C CYS A 131 5.96 8.50 -5.58
N TRP A 132 6.55 9.15 -4.57
CA TRP A 132 7.67 10.07 -4.76
C TRP A 132 8.90 9.36 -5.35
N MET A 133 9.24 8.16 -4.86
CA MET A 133 10.32 7.33 -5.43
C MET A 133 10.04 6.96 -6.89
N TYR A 134 8.80 6.55 -7.22
CA TYR A 134 8.40 6.24 -8.59
C TYR A 134 8.63 7.44 -9.54
N TYR A 135 8.20 8.63 -9.12
CA TYR A 135 8.40 9.85 -9.92
C TYR A 135 9.88 10.24 -10.04
N GLN A 136 10.68 9.98 -9.01
CA GLN A 136 12.12 10.21 -9.08
C GLN A 136 12.79 9.24 -10.07
N PHE A 137 12.37 7.97 -10.12
CA PHE A 137 12.85 7.02 -11.12
C PHE A 137 12.42 7.36 -12.55
N ASN A 138 11.20 7.86 -12.74
CA ASN A 138 10.77 8.43 -14.02
C ASN A 138 11.68 9.62 -14.42
N ARG A 139 11.97 10.52 -13.49
CA ARG A 139 12.86 11.67 -13.73
C ARG A 139 14.29 11.28 -14.06
N LEU A 140 14.77 10.14 -13.54
CA LEU A 140 16.08 9.56 -13.84
C LEU A 140 16.11 8.79 -15.17
N GLY A 141 14.96 8.62 -15.85
CA GLY A 141 14.89 7.93 -17.14
C GLY A 141 14.97 6.41 -17.06
N ILE A 142 14.62 5.80 -15.92
CA ILE A 142 14.65 4.34 -15.77
C ILE A 142 13.51 3.72 -16.60
N PRO A 143 13.82 2.78 -17.52
CA PRO A 143 12.80 2.14 -18.34
C PRO A 143 11.76 1.41 -17.48
N GLY A 144 10.48 1.71 -17.68
CA GLY A 144 9.34 1.16 -16.91
C GLY A 144 8.62 2.16 -16.00
N PHE A 145 9.22 3.31 -15.72
CA PHE A 145 8.61 4.39 -14.92
C PHE A 145 8.16 5.53 -15.85
N THR A 146 6.98 5.44 -16.46
CA THR A 146 6.59 6.35 -17.58
C THR A 146 5.57 7.42 -17.19
N LYS A 147 5.07 7.42 -15.95
CA LYS A 147 4.02 8.36 -15.51
C LYS A 147 4.59 9.53 -14.74
N ALA A 148 4.16 10.74 -15.12
CA ALA A 148 4.48 11.98 -14.43
C ALA A 148 3.42 12.31 -13.35
N PRO A 149 3.77 13.15 -12.35
CA PRO A 149 2.79 13.68 -11.42
C PRO A 149 1.69 14.44 -12.17
N VAL A 150 0.45 14.25 -11.77
CA VAL A 150 -0.67 15.07 -12.24
C VAL A 150 -0.57 16.47 -11.62
N PRO A 151 -0.73 17.56 -12.40
CA PRO A 151 -0.62 18.94 -11.94
C PRO A 151 -1.80 19.40 -11.10
#